data_AF-A0A316SU08-F1
#
_entry.id   AF-A0A316SU08-F1
#
_cell.length_a   1.000
_cell.length_b   1.000
_cell.length_c   1.000
_cell.angle_alpha   90.00
_cell.angle_beta   90.00
_cell.angle_gamma   90.00
#
_symmetry.space_group_name_H-M   'P 1'
#
loop_
_entity.id
_entity.type
_entity.pdbx_description
1 polymer ?
#
loop_
_entity_poly.entity_id
_entity_poly.type
_entity_poly.pdbx_seq_one_letter_code
_entity_poly.pdbx_strand_id
1 'polypeptide(L)' 'MLRECDTRQMTDGEIREAFVKCFAGREGMIVLSHLKRLTLRRWLGPDASADELRHLEGQRHLVSLILALASAD' A
#
# COMPACT_ATOMS: atom_id res chain seq x y z
N MET A 1 0.21 -21.90 -3.02
CA MET A 1 -0.93 -21.07 -3.48
C MET A 1 -1.45 -20.30 -2.29
N LEU A 2 -1.52 -18.98 -2.38
CA LEU A 2 -2.24 -18.19 -1.37
C LEU A 2 -3.74 -18.46 -1.56
N ARG A 3 -4.46 -18.66 -0.46
CA ARG A 3 -5.92 -18.79 -0.50
C ARG A 3 -6.52 -17.40 -0.72
N GLU A 4 -7.55 -17.32 -1.54
CA GLU A 4 -8.27 -16.08 -1.81
C GLU A 4 -9.51 -15.99 -0.92
N CYS A 5 -9.78 -14.80 -0.39
CA CYS A 5 -11.05 -14.46 0.26
C CYS A 5 -11.92 -13.71 -0.76
N ASP A 6 -13.22 -14.00 -0.81
CA ASP A 6 -14.15 -13.24 -1.66
C ASP A 6 -14.52 -11.91 -0.98
N THR A 7 -13.71 -10.89 -1.24
CA THR A 7 -13.88 -9.55 -0.64
C THR A 7 -15.13 -8.83 -1.11
N ARG A 8 -15.82 -9.31 -2.16
CA ARG A 8 -17.09 -8.72 -2.64
C ARG A 8 -18.24 -8.90 -1.66
N GLN A 9 -18.12 -9.84 -0.72
CA GLN A 9 -19.11 -10.11 0.31
C GLN A 9 -18.81 -9.37 1.63
N MET A 10 -17.71 -8.63 1.69
CA MET A 10 -17.26 -7.93 2.89
C MET A 10 -17.62 -6.45 2.81
N THR A 11 -17.96 -5.88 3.96
CA THR A 11 -18.15 -4.44 4.13
C THR A 11 -16.81 -3.69 4.14
N ASP A 12 -16.83 -2.40 3.83
CA ASP A 12 -15.64 -1.54 3.91
C ASP A 12 -15.00 -1.55 5.32
N GLY A 13 -15.83 -1.69 6.36
CA GLY A 13 -15.38 -1.80 7.75
C GLY A 13 -14.57 -3.07 8.01
N GLU A 14 -15.04 -4.22 7.52
CA GLU A 14 -14.33 -5.50 7.64
C GLU A 14 -13.00 -5.48 6.86
N ILE A 15 -13.00 -4.89 5.67
CA ILE A 15 -11.78 -4.70 4.89
C ILE A 15 -10.79 -3.81 5.66
N ARG A 16 -11.23 -2.66 6.17
CA ARG A 16 -10.38 -1.75 6.96
C ARG A 16 -9.80 -2.44 8.19
N GLU A 17 -10.63 -3.17 8.94
CA GLU A 17 -10.17 -3.91 10.13
C GLU A 17 -9.10 -4.94 9.77
N ALA A 18 -9.22 -5.63 8.63
CA ALA A 18 -8.18 -6.53 8.14
C ALA A 18 -6.86 -5.81 7.86
N PHE A 19 -6.90 -4.62 7.24
CA PHE A 19 -5.69 -3.80 7.03
C PHE A 19 -5.05 -3.39 8.36
N VAL A 20 -5.83 -2.88 9.31
CA VAL A 20 -5.33 -2.53 10.65
C VAL A 20 -4.67 -3.74 11.33
N LYS A 21 -5.34 -4.91 11.34
CA LYS A 21 -4.79 -6.14 11.93
C LYS A 21 -3.49 -6.59 11.26
N CYS A 22 -3.40 -6.49 9.93
CA CYS A 22 -2.20 -6.85 9.18
C CYS A 22 -1.02 -5.92 9.45
N PHE A 23 -1.28 -4.61 9.63
CA PHE A 23 -0.22 -3.59 9.61
C PHE A 23 0.11 -2.96 10.97
N ALA A 24 -0.69 -3.19 12.02
CA ALA A 24 -0.44 -2.65 13.36
C ALA A 24 0.77 -3.27 14.08
N GLY A 25 1.16 -4.50 13.71
CA GLY A 25 2.29 -5.21 14.31
C GLY A 25 3.66 -4.80 13.76
N ARG A 26 4.74 -5.28 14.42
CA ARG A 26 6.13 -5.03 14.00
C ARG A 26 6.41 -5.36 12.54
N GLU A 27 5.96 -6.52 12.08
CA GLU A 27 6.18 -6.95 10.70
C GLU A 27 5.39 -6.08 9.70
N GLY A 28 4.19 -5.64 10.09
CA GLY A 28 3.41 -4.65 9.37
C GLY A 28 4.18 -3.35 9.18
N MET A 29 4.77 -2.82 10.25
CA MET A 29 5.60 -1.61 10.19
C MET A 29 6.83 -1.77 9.29
N ILE A 30 7.46 -2.95 9.28
CA ILE A 30 8.59 -3.27 8.39
C ILE A 30 8.14 -3.24 6.92
N VAL A 31 7.03 -3.90 6.60
CA VAL A 31 6.46 -3.91 5.24
C VAL A 31 6.10 -2.50 4.79
N LEU A 32 5.38 -1.73 5.61
CA LEU A 32 5.02 -0.35 5.29
C LEU A 32 6.26 0.53 5.07
N SER A 33 7.29 0.38 5.91
CA SER A 33 8.55 1.12 5.74
C SER A 33 9.28 0.75 4.44
N HIS A 34 9.26 -0.53 4.08
CA HIS A 34 9.82 -1.01 2.82
C HIS A 34 9.07 -0.43 1.61
N LEU A 35 7.74 -0.49 1.60
CA LEU A 35 6.90 0.06 0.53
C LEU A 35 7.11 1.57 0.38
N LYS A 36 7.13 2.33 1.49
CA LYS A 36 7.44 3.77 1.49
C LYS A 36 8.79 4.06 0.84
N ARG A 37 9.82 3.25 1.11
CA ARG A 37 11.16 3.42 0.52
C ARG A 37 11.16 3.18 -0.99
N LEU A 38 10.42 2.18 -1.47
CA LEU A 38 10.37 1.87 -2.90
C LEU A 38 9.55 2.86 -3.73
N THR A 39 8.60 3.56 -3.11
CA THR A 39 7.60 4.37 -3.82
C THR A 39 7.62 5.85 -3.41
N LEU A 40 7.10 6.18 -2.23
CA LEU A 40 6.92 7.56 -1.77
C LEU A 40 8.25 8.30 -1.59
N ARG A 41 9.32 7.58 -1.21
CA ARG A 41 10.66 8.13 -1.01
C ARG A 41 11.59 7.86 -2.19
N ARG A 42 11.09 7.29 -3.28
CA ARG A 42 11.85 7.06 -4.50
C ARG A 42 11.75 8.27 -5.41
N TRP A 43 12.89 8.74 -5.87
CA TRP A 43 13.03 9.81 -6.85
C TRP A 43 13.47 9.21 -8.19
N LEU A 44 12.96 9.77 -9.28
CA LEU A 44 13.43 9.48 -10.63
C LEU A 44 14.27 10.66 -11.11
N GLY A 45 15.28 10.38 -11.93
CA GLY A 45 16.15 11.40 -12.50
C GLY A 45 15.44 12.23 -13.58
N PRO A 46 16.07 13.32 -14.06
CA PRO A 46 15.49 14.20 -15.07
C PRO A 46 15.21 13.50 -16.41
N ASP A 47 15.92 12.41 -16.71
CA ASP A 47 15.78 11.64 -17.95
C ASP A 47 14.66 10.58 -17.89
N ALA A 48 13.90 10.51 -16.80
CA ALA A 48 12.83 9.54 -16.64
C ALA A 48 11.70 9.78 -17.64
N SER A 49 11.24 8.71 -18.27
CA SER A 49 10.13 8.77 -19.22
C SER A 49 8.80 9.08 -18.52
N ALA A 50 7.86 9.62 -19.29
CA ALA A 50 6.50 9.83 -18.79
C ALA A 50 5.82 8.53 -18.33
N ASP A 51 6.16 7.39 -18.95
CA ASP A 51 5.62 6.08 -18.60
C ASP A 51 6.15 5.60 -17.24
N GLU A 52 7.45 5.77 -16.98
CA GLU A 52 8.05 5.48 -15.66
C GLU A 52 7.48 6.37 -14.57
N LEU A 53 7.28 7.66 -14.85
CA LEU A 53 6.66 8.60 -13.92
C LEU A 53 5.23 8.19 -13.58
N ARG A 54 4.39 7.90 -14.60
CA ARG A 54 3.01 7.44 -14.40
C ARG A 54 2.95 6.11 -13.66
N HIS A 55 3.85 5.19 -13.96
CA HIS A 55 3.94 3.92 -13.25
C HIS A 55 4.28 4.11 -11.77
N LEU A 56 5.29 4.94 -11.46
CA LEU A 56 5.66 5.23 -10.07
C LEU A 56 4.50 5.92 -9.33
N GLU A 57 3.79 6.83 -9.98
CA GLU A 57 2.64 7.51 -9.37
C GLU A 57 1.50 6.55 -9.04
N GLY A 58 1.21 5.59 -9.92
CA GLY A 58 0.26 4.51 -9.61
C GLY A 58 0.66 3.70 -8.38
N GLN A 59 1.94 3.37 -8.24
CA GLN A 59 2.45 2.68 -7.04
C GLN A 59 2.32 3.56 -5.78
N ARG A 60 2.60 4.86 -5.87
CA ARG A 60 2.47 5.80 -4.74
C ARG A 60 1.04 5.95 -4.29
N HIS A 61 0.09 6.00 -5.23
CA HIS A 61 -1.33 6.03 -4.91
C HIS A 61 -1.76 4.78 -4.14
N LEU A 62 -1.37 3.59 -4.63
CA LEU A 62 -1.69 2.32 -3.95
C LEU A 62 -1.09 2.26 -2.54
N VAL A 63 0.18 2.62 -2.37
CA VAL A 63 0.82 2.62 -1.04
C VAL A 63 0.16 3.64 -0.11
N SER A 64 -0.27 4.79 -0.62
CA SER A 64 -1.00 5.80 0.17
C SER A 64 -2.36 5.27 0.63
N LEU A 65 -3.08 4.55 -0.23
CA LEU A 65 -4.34 3.89 0.13
C LEU A 65 -4.13 2.84 1.24
N ILE A 66 -3.10 1.99 1.11
CA ILE A 66 -2.74 1.02 2.15
C ILE A 66 -2.47 1.72 3.49
N LEU A 67 -1.74 2.83 3.47
CA LEU A 67 -1.45 3.60 4.69
C LEU A 67 -2.71 4.17 5.32
N ALA A 68 -3.63 4.71 4.52
CA ALA A 68 -4.91 5.23 5.00
C ALA A 68 -5.80 4.14 5.62
N LEU A 69 -5.81 2.94 5.04
CA LEU A 69 -6.56 1.80 5.59
C LEU A 69 -5.89 1.20 6.83
N ALA A 70 -4.56 1.28 6.93
CA ALA A 70 -3.77 0.74 8.03
C ALA A 70 -3.72 1.65 9.27
N SER A 71 -4.01 2.95 9.13
CA SER A 71 -4.21 3.84 10.27
C SER A 71 -5.52 3.51 10.98
N ALA A 72 -5.45 3.18 12.27
CA ALA A 72 -6.62 3.27 13.13
C ALA A 72 -6.93 4.77 13.34
N ASP A 73 -8.21 5.16 13.20
CA ASP A 73 -8.69 6.41 13.79
C ASP A 73 -8.55 6.36 15.32
#